data_AF-A0A6G3WU21-F1
#
_entry.id   AF-A0A6G3WU21-F1
#
_cell.length_a   1.000
_cell.length_b   1.000
_cell.length_c   1.000
_cell.angle_alpha   90.00
_cell.angle_beta   90.00
_cell.angle_gamma   90.00
#
_symmetry.space_group_name_H-M   'P 1'
#
loop_
_entity.id
_entity.type
_entity.pdbx_description
1 polymer ?
#
loop_
_entity_poly.entity_id
_entity_poly.type
_entity_poly.pdbx_seq_one_letter_code
_entity_poly.pdbx_strand_id
1 'polypeptide(L)'
;PCHCTDTIMLVHLSADRQRASVVSLPRDSYAEMPAHTDRTTGKHHESHPVKLNAAYAEGGPTLTVRTVENMTKVKIDHYLEVD
;
A
#
# COMPACT_ATOMS: atom_id res chain seq x y z
N PRO A 1 7.46 6.63 -18.61
CA PRO A 1 6.99 5.44 -17.87
C PRO A 1 6.07 5.89 -16.72
N CYS A 2 4.80 5.49 -16.70
CA CYS A 2 3.96 5.80 -15.54
C CYS A 2 4.34 4.85 -14.40
N HIS A 3 4.81 5.38 -13.29
CA HIS A 3 4.93 4.66 -12.02
C HIS A 3 3.53 4.46 -11.40
N CYS A 4 2.64 3.84 -12.15
CA CYS A 4 1.27 3.56 -11.79
C CYS A 4 1.25 2.17 -11.12
N THR A 5 1.07 2.08 -9.79
CA THR A 5 0.74 0.79 -9.17
C THR A 5 -0.68 0.41 -9.58
N ASP A 6 -0.81 -0.46 -10.58
CA ASP A 6 -2.11 -0.84 -11.13
C ASP A 6 -2.79 -1.98 -10.38
N THR A 7 -2.05 -2.75 -9.58
CA THR A 7 -2.61 -3.87 -8.81
C THR A 7 -1.91 -4.01 -7.47
N ILE A 8 -2.69 -3.98 -6.38
CA ILE A 8 -2.22 -4.27 -5.03
C ILE A 8 -2.93 -5.54 -4.59
N MET A 9 -2.16 -6.54 -4.14
CA MET A 9 -2.69 -7.80 -3.62
C MET A 9 -2.15 -8.04 -2.23
N LEU A 10 -3.05 -8.43 -1.32
CA LEU A 10 -2.68 -8.98 -0.03
C LEU A 10 -2.61 -10.50 -0.14
N VAL A 11 -1.42 -11.06 0.08
CA VAL A 11 -1.20 -12.51 0.04
C VAL A 11 -0.98 -13.00 1.46
N HIS A 12 -1.79 -13.97 1.89
CA HIS A 12 -1.62 -14.68 3.15
C HIS A 12 -1.23 -16.13 2.86
N LEU A 13 -0.12 -16.55 3.45
CA LEU A 13 0.33 -17.94 3.48
C LEU A 13 0.10 -18.49 4.88
N SER A 14 -0.58 -19.63 5.00
CA SER A 14 -0.76 -20.27 6.30
C SER A 14 0.57 -20.75 6.87
N ALA A 15 0.70 -20.81 8.19
CA ALA A 15 1.96 -21.19 8.86
C ALA A 15 2.47 -22.59 8.45
N ASP A 16 1.55 -23.52 8.18
CA ASP A 16 1.83 -24.88 7.67
C ASP A 16 2.15 -24.92 6.16
N ARG A 17 2.06 -23.78 5.47
CA ARG A 17 2.29 -23.59 4.03
C ARG A 17 1.39 -24.42 3.13
N GLN A 18 0.26 -24.93 3.64
CA GLN A 18 -0.68 -25.73 2.86
C GLN A 18 -1.75 -24.87 2.16
N ARG A 19 -1.92 -23.60 2.55
CA ARG A 19 -2.92 -22.70 1.97
C ARG A 19 -2.32 -21.34 1.64
N ALA A 20 -2.73 -20.84 0.49
CA ALA A 20 -2.53 -19.46 0.08
C ALA A 20 -3.90 -18.79 -0.12
N SER A 21 -4.03 -17.55 0.31
CA SER A 21 -5.21 -16.73 0.07
C SER A 21 -4.75 -15.38 -0.48
N VAL A 22 -5.44 -14.91 -1.51
CA VAL A 22 -5.11 -13.66 -2.19
C VAL A 22 -6.35 -12.78 -2.21
N VAL A 23 -6.19 -11.54 -1.77
CA VAL A 23 -7.23 -10.52 -1.83
C VAL A 23 -6.72 -9.35 -2.64
N SER A 24 -7.38 -9.07 -3.76
CA SER A 24 -7.08 -7.87 -4.55
C SER A 24 -7.65 -6.64 -3.85
N LEU A 25 -6.83 -5.62 -3.70
CA LEU A 25 -7.22 -4.30 -3.20
C LEU A 25 -7.39 -3.36 -4.41
N PRO A 26 -8.62 -2.90 -4.72
CA PRO A 26 -8.83 -1.97 -5.82
C PRO A 26 -7.99 -0.69 -5.66
N ARG A 27 -7.38 -0.23 -6.75
CA ARG A 27 -6.44 0.91 -6.75
C ARG A 27 -7.06 2.23 -6.27
N ASP A 28 -8.35 2.40 -6.55
CA ASP A 28 -9.13 3.61 -6.24
C ASP A 28 -9.90 3.45 -4.91
N SER A 29 -9.59 2.40 -4.13
CA SER A 29 -10.12 2.23 -2.77
C SER A 29 -9.82 3.47 -1.93
N TYR A 30 -10.81 3.91 -1.17
CA TYR A 30 -10.62 4.97 -0.18
C TYR A 30 -9.74 4.46 0.94
N ALA A 31 -8.64 5.16 1.19
CA ALA A 31 -7.72 4.87 2.28
C ALA A 31 -7.38 6.16 3.02
N GLU A 32 -7.12 6.04 4.32
CA GLU A 32 -6.52 7.13 5.08
C GLU A 32 -5.00 6.92 5.12
N MET A 33 -4.28 7.80 4.45
CA MET A 33 -2.83 7.75 4.37
C MET A 33 -2.23 8.38 5.63
N PRO A 34 -1.32 7.67 6.33
CA PRO A 34 -0.67 8.21 7.51
C PRO A 34 0.16 9.46 7.21
N ALA A 35 0.41 10.26 8.23
CA ALA A 35 1.33 11.38 8.14
C ALA A 35 2.71 10.93 7.62
N HIS A 36 3.23 11.68 6.66
CA HIS A 36 4.47 11.39 5.95
C HIS A 36 5.03 12.65 5.29
N THR A 37 6.29 12.57 4.85
CA THR A 37 6.88 13.58 3.96
C THR A 37 6.83 13.03 2.53
N ASP A 38 6.14 13.74 1.64
CA ASP A 38 6.05 13.43 0.22
C ASP A 38 7.47 13.40 -0.37
N ARG A 39 7.82 12.28 -1.01
CA ARG A 39 9.16 12.04 -1.56
C ARG A 39 9.43 12.83 -2.83
N THR A 40 8.37 13.23 -3.54
CA THR A 40 8.42 14.00 -4.78
C THR A 40 8.49 15.50 -4.50
N THR A 41 7.67 15.99 -3.57
CA THR A 41 7.56 17.44 -3.27
C THR A 41 8.36 17.89 -2.05
N GLY A 42 8.75 16.97 -1.16
CA GLY A 42 9.42 17.26 0.11
C GLY A 42 8.48 17.86 1.18
N LYS A 43 7.19 17.98 0.90
CA LYS A 43 6.20 18.57 1.81
C LYS A 43 5.82 17.57 2.90
N HIS A 44 5.60 18.04 4.13
CA HIS A 44 4.96 17.25 5.17
C HIS A 44 3.44 17.25 5.00
N HIS A 45 2.85 16.06 5.04
CA HIS A 45 1.43 15.80 4.98
C HIS A 45 0.97 15.22 6.32
N GLU A 46 -0.10 15.79 6.89
CA GLU A 46 -0.82 15.16 8.00
C GLU A 46 -1.58 13.91 7.52
N SER A 47 -2.20 13.15 8.43
CA SER A 47 -3.10 12.07 8.02
C SER A 47 -4.22 12.63 7.15
N HIS A 48 -4.43 12.07 5.95
CA HIS A 48 -5.47 12.56 5.04
C HIS A 48 -6.02 11.45 4.14
N PRO A 49 -7.27 11.59 3.68
CA PRO A 49 -7.88 10.62 2.77
C PRO A 49 -7.26 10.71 1.38
N VAL A 50 -7.04 9.55 0.77
CA VAL A 50 -6.56 9.40 -0.61
C VAL A 50 -7.17 8.17 -1.27
N LYS A 51 -6.97 8.06 -2.59
CA LYS A 51 -7.03 6.79 -3.29
C LYS A 51 -5.79 5.98 -2.96
N LEU A 52 -5.93 4.67 -2.78
CA LEU A 52 -4.83 3.79 -2.35
C LEU A 52 -3.60 3.88 -3.27
N ASN A 53 -3.80 4.01 -4.58
CA ASN A 53 -2.69 4.15 -5.55
C ASN A 53 -1.84 5.42 -5.37
N ALA A 54 -2.38 6.47 -4.74
CA ALA A 54 -1.63 7.70 -4.49
C ALA A 54 -0.48 7.48 -3.49
N ALA A 55 -0.60 6.52 -2.58
CA ALA A 55 0.44 6.22 -1.59
C ALA A 55 1.78 5.85 -2.25
N TYR A 56 1.74 5.12 -3.37
CA TYR A 56 2.95 4.78 -4.11
C TYR A 56 3.56 6.01 -4.79
N ALA A 57 2.72 6.88 -5.37
CA ALA A 57 3.18 8.10 -6.02
C ALA A 57 3.82 9.09 -5.04
N GLU A 58 3.26 9.22 -3.84
CA GLU A 58 3.72 10.18 -2.82
C GLU A 58 4.91 9.66 -2.00
N GLY A 59 4.96 8.36 -1.68
CA GLY A 59 5.98 7.82 -0.77
C GLY A 59 6.54 6.46 -1.14
N GLY A 60 6.20 5.93 -2.31
CA GLY A 60 6.69 4.65 -2.80
C GLY A 60 6.26 3.46 -1.94
N PRO A 61 7.01 2.34 -1.99
CA PRO A 61 6.57 1.07 -1.41
C PRO A 61 6.34 1.13 0.11
N THR A 62 7.18 1.87 0.85
CA THR A 62 7.05 1.99 2.30
C THR A 62 5.76 2.69 2.72
N LEU A 63 5.38 3.78 2.03
CA LEU A 63 4.13 4.48 2.33
C LEU A 63 2.93 3.64 1.90
N THR A 64 3.00 2.95 0.76
CA THR A 64 1.97 2.00 0.31
C THR A 64 1.70 0.93 1.36
N VAL A 65 2.75 0.28 1.90
CA VAL A 65 2.59 -0.72 2.96
C VAL A 65 1.92 -0.13 4.18
N ARG A 66 2.39 1.03 4.69
CA ARG A 66 1.80 1.69 5.86
C ARG A 66 0.33 2.05 5.64
N THR A 67 -0.04 2.50 4.44
CA THR A 67 -1.42 2.83 4.09
C THR A 67 -2.30 1.57 4.02
N VAL A 68 -1.81 0.46 3.45
CA VAL A 68 -2.53 -0.83 3.43
C VAL A 68 -2.70 -1.37 4.85
N GLU A 69 -1.67 -1.34 5.68
CA GLU A 69 -1.74 -1.74 7.10
C GLU A 69 -2.75 -0.90 7.86
N ASN A 70 -2.76 0.42 7.64
CA ASN A 70 -3.73 1.31 8.28
C ASN A 70 -5.17 1.03 7.82
N MET A 71 -5.38 0.77 6.54
CA MET A 71 -6.71 0.49 5.97
C MET A 71 -7.27 -0.86 6.43
N THR A 72 -6.43 -1.90 6.45
CA THR A 72 -6.86 -3.28 6.69
C THR A 72 -6.70 -3.74 8.13
N LYS A 73 -5.88 -3.04 8.91
CA LYS A 73 -5.40 -3.45 10.25
C LYS A 73 -4.65 -4.78 10.27
N VAL A 74 -4.23 -5.28 9.10
CA VAL A 74 -3.38 -6.46 8.95
C VAL A 74 -1.93 -6.00 8.87
N LYS A 75 -1.04 -6.63 9.65
CA LYS A 75 0.41 -6.41 9.54
C LYS A 75 0.94 -7.09 8.28
N ILE A 76 1.79 -6.38 7.54
CA ILE A 76 2.49 -6.89 6.38
C ILE A 76 3.91 -7.27 6.78
N ASP A 77 4.24 -8.55 6.64
CA ASP A 77 5.58 -9.07 6.97
C ASP A 77 6.57 -8.90 5.81
N HIS A 78 6.09 -8.96 4.57
CA HIS A 78 6.92 -8.89 3.37
C HIS A 78 6.25 -8.06 2.27
N TYR A 79 7.09 -7.37 1.49
CA TYR A 79 6.69 -6.60 0.32
C TYR A 79 7.39 -7.15 -0.93
N LEU A 80 6.64 -7.25 -2.02
CA LEU A 80 7.14 -7.65 -3.33
C LEU A 80 6.57 -6.70 -4.38
N GLU A 81 7.43 -6.26 -5.30
CA GLU A 81 7.09 -5.41 -6.44
C GLU A 81 7.63 -6.07 -7.72
N VAL A 82 6.87 -5.98 -8.81
CA VAL A 82 7.22 -6.51 -10.13
C VAL A 82 6.91 -5.44 -11.16
N ASP A 83 7.86 -5.16 -12.06
CA ASP A 83 7.78 -4.22 -13.19
C ASP A 83 7.77 -4.99 -14.52
#